data_AF-A0A2R6ED88-F1
#
_entry.id   AF-A0A2R6ED88-F1
#
_cell.length_a   1.000
_cell.length_b   1.000
_cell.length_c   1.000
_cell.angle_alpha   90.00
_cell.angle_beta   90.00
_cell.angle_gamma   90.00
#
_symmetry.space_group_name_H-M   'P 1'
#
loop_
_entity.id
_entity.type
_entity.pdbx_description
1 polymer ?
#
loop_
_entity_poly.entity_id
_entity_poly.type
_entity_poly.pdbx_seq_one_letter_code
_entity_poly.pdbx_strand_id
1 'polypeptide(L)'
;MSRVYTENDNGSFEDDIDGRSSVGVTACDPSQEGTPVVYANDRFLEVTGYDREDVLGQSWLAMRGPETREERVARVRQAIEAGEATALDLRLYRADGDPFRDRVRLTPVPDDTGEMTRYVAFHEDVTEERRRRETVETLHEAATRVQDAETAETVCQRTVSAAATVLDFEMCTILLREDEWLVSVADSADAPPDGSRRMRLDQGLAGETYRSGESRLVPDIREDETVDPAKESYLSGISVPVGDRGVFQAVGTETHAFDEGDVELAELLVTHTASALERIDRERELQRQNERLESFVNVVSHDLRNPLNVLGGSLELAQQTGDPEHFERGKRAHERMEELVEDLLALARQGEEIERLATVDVGRVADESWDTVATAEGRLDVETDLTVRCHEGRLRQLLENLFRNATEHGGENVTVTVDKLPSEDGFYVADDGPGIPPDRRDRVFESGFSTAEDGTGFGLSIVDQIATAHDWNVRVAESDAGGARFEIVDVDVVA
;
A
#
# COMPACT_ATOMS: atom_id res chain seq x y z
N MET A 1 11.55 43.46 38.49
CA MET A 1 11.91 44.65 39.29
C MET A 1 11.41 45.86 38.52
N SER A 2 10.45 46.58 39.08
CA SER A 2 9.80 47.74 38.45
C SER A 2 10.78 48.91 38.40
N ARG A 3 11.08 49.40 37.18
CA ARG A 3 11.74 50.68 36.95
C ARG A 3 10.67 51.67 36.52
N VAL A 4 10.66 52.82 37.18
CA VAL A 4 9.79 53.97 36.93
C VAL A 4 10.44 54.81 35.84
N TYR A 5 9.74 55.06 34.72
CA TYR A 5 10.24 55.84 33.58
C TYR A 5 9.71 57.27 33.66
N THR A 6 10.55 58.22 34.04
CA THR A 6 10.23 59.65 34.06
C THR A 6 10.39 60.31 32.68
N GLU A 7 9.60 61.36 32.40
CA GLU A 7 9.40 62.12 31.14
C GLU A 7 10.61 62.49 30.23
N ASN A 8 11.86 62.15 30.58
CA ASN A 8 13.05 62.38 29.73
C ASN A 8 13.68 61.11 29.14
N ASP A 9 13.03 59.95 29.27
CA ASP A 9 13.58 58.62 28.93
C ASP A 9 13.11 58.05 27.58
N ASN A 10 12.77 58.90 26.59
CA ASN A 10 12.40 58.43 25.25
C ASN A 10 13.45 57.47 24.63
N GLY A 11 14.74 57.66 24.93
CA GLY A 11 15.81 56.78 24.43
C GLY A 11 15.91 55.41 25.12
N SER A 12 15.32 55.22 26.32
CA SER A 12 15.48 53.95 27.07
C SER A 12 14.43 52.89 26.74
N PHE A 13 13.25 53.30 26.25
CA PHE A 13 12.20 52.38 25.78
C PHE A 13 12.53 51.85 24.37
N GLU A 14 13.15 52.69 23.54
CA GLU A 14 13.59 52.37 22.18
C GLU A 14 14.77 51.36 22.19
N ASP A 15 15.76 51.58 23.07
CA ASP A 15 16.94 50.69 23.20
C ASP A 15 16.61 49.29 23.75
N ASP A 16 15.58 49.14 24.60
CA ASP A 16 15.19 47.83 25.19
C ASP A 16 14.38 46.95 24.21
N ILE A 17 13.78 47.52 23.15
CA ILE A 17 12.92 46.82 22.18
C ILE A 17 13.67 46.45 20.89
N ASP A 18 14.62 47.28 20.45
CA ASP A 18 15.33 47.10 19.17
C ASP A 18 16.33 45.91 19.17
N GLY A 19 16.70 45.37 20.33
CA GLY A 19 17.82 44.45 20.43
C GLY A 19 17.63 43.01 19.93
N ARG A 20 16.41 42.49 19.71
CA ARG A 20 16.18 41.05 19.39
C ARG A 20 14.73 40.63 19.08
N SER A 21 13.82 41.56 18.80
CA SER A 21 12.40 41.20 18.66
C SER A 21 12.13 40.42 17.37
N SER A 22 11.57 39.21 17.47
CA SER A 22 11.08 38.43 16.32
C SER A 22 9.78 38.99 15.73
N VAL A 23 9.19 40.00 16.39
CA VAL A 23 7.93 40.65 16.02
C VAL A 23 8.15 42.13 15.71
N GLY A 24 7.34 42.66 14.79
CA GLY A 24 7.29 44.10 14.53
C GLY A 24 6.69 44.83 15.73
N VAL A 25 7.22 46.01 16.06
CA VAL A 25 6.73 46.82 17.18
C VAL A 25 6.54 48.25 16.69
N THR A 26 5.36 48.82 16.97
CA THR A 26 5.09 50.24 16.78
C THR A 26 4.61 50.89 18.07
N ALA A 27 4.98 52.14 18.31
CA ALA A 27 4.35 52.98 19.33
C ALA A 27 3.54 54.08 18.64
N CYS A 28 2.33 54.33 19.11
CA CYS A 28 1.41 55.29 18.55
C CYS A 28 1.03 56.35 19.59
N ASP A 29 0.80 57.59 19.15
CA ASP A 29 0.40 58.71 19.99
C ASP A 29 -1.12 58.96 19.90
N PRO A 30 -1.91 58.53 20.90
CA PRO A 30 -3.36 58.69 20.91
C PRO A 30 -3.83 60.13 21.14
N SER A 31 -2.95 61.05 21.55
CA SER A 31 -3.30 62.47 21.72
C SER A 31 -3.44 63.22 20.40
N GLN A 32 -2.89 62.65 19.32
CA GLN A 32 -2.94 63.22 17.98
C GLN A 32 -4.03 62.54 17.14
N GLU A 33 -4.66 63.33 16.26
CA GLU A 33 -5.72 62.84 15.37
C GLU A 33 -5.20 61.69 14.49
N GLY A 34 -5.95 60.58 14.44
CA GLY A 34 -5.58 59.38 13.69
C GLY A 34 -4.59 58.44 14.39
N THR A 35 -4.15 58.78 15.61
CA THR A 35 -3.25 57.95 16.45
C THR A 35 -1.97 57.55 15.68
N PRO A 36 -1.16 58.53 15.23
CA PRO A 36 -0.02 58.29 14.37
C PRO A 36 1.08 57.47 15.07
N VAL A 37 1.81 56.70 14.29
CA VAL A 37 3.01 55.98 14.70
C VAL A 37 4.13 56.99 14.96
N VAL A 38 4.72 56.93 16.15
CA VAL A 38 5.86 57.77 16.56
C VAL A 38 7.17 56.99 16.64
N TYR A 39 7.09 55.66 16.63
CA TYR A 39 8.22 54.75 16.67
C TYR A 39 7.85 53.45 15.95
N ALA A 40 8.79 52.91 15.18
CA ALA A 40 8.69 51.61 14.53
C ALA A 40 10.07 50.93 14.50
N ASN A 41 10.14 49.70 15.00
CA ASN A 41 11.38 48.92 15.00
C ASN A 41 11.73 48.41 13.58
N ASP A 42 12.97 47.96 13.40
CA ASP A 42 13.45 47.46 12.10
C ASP A 42 12.62 46.27 11.60
N ARG A 43 12.21 45.37 12.50
CA ARG A 43 11.41 44.19 12.13
C ARG A 43 10.06 44.55 11.50
N PHE A 44 9.40 45.60 11.98
CA PHE A 44 8.15 46.07 11.39
C PHE A 44 8.37 46.61 9.97
N LEU A 45 9.45 47.34 9.74
CA LEU A 45 9.80 47.87 8.42
C LEU A 45 10.16 46.74 7.45
N GLU A 46 10.94 45.75 7.89
CA GLU A 46 11.24 44.54 7.10
C GLU A 46 9.97 43.76 6.69
N VAL A 47 9.06 43.54 7.64
CA VAL A 47 7.83 42.79 7.40
C VAL A 47 6.87 43.56 6.50
N THR A 48 6.81 44.89 6.59
CA THR A 48 5.84 45.67 5.82
C THR A 48 6.40 46.19 4.49
N GLY A 49 7.72 46.25 4.36
CA GLY A 49 8.43 46.81 3.20
C GLY A 49 8.36 48.34 3.08
N TYR A 50 7.78 49.03 4.06
CA TYR A 50 7.71 50.49 4.08
C TYR A 50 8.98 51.09 4.67
N ASP A 51 9.40 52.23 4.13
CA ASP A 51 10.46 53.03 4.71
C ASP A 51 9.98 53.71 6.00
N ARG A 52 10.91 53.91 6.95
CA ARG A 52 10.61 54.52 8.25
C ARG A 52 9.95 55.90 8.11
N GLU A 53 10.35 56.69 7.11
CA GLU A 53 9.81 58.02 6.85
C GLU A 53 8.34 58.01 6.40
N ASP A 54 7.90 56.93 5.73
CA ASP A 54 6.51 56.76 5.29
C ASP A 54 5.60 56.25 6.40
N VAL A 55 6.16 55.57 7.40
CA VAL A 55 5.44 55.03 8.55
C VAL A 55 5.26 56.08 9.64
N LEU A 56 6.32 56.84 9.96
CA LEU A 56 6.29 57.82 11.05
C LEU A 56 5.32 58.97 10.74
N GLY A 57 4.51 59.33 11.74
CA GLY A 57 3.48 60.36 11.62
C GLY A 57 2.20 59.89 10.92
N GLN A 58 2.14 58.64 10.45
CA GLN A 58 0.96 58.03 9.85
C GLN A 58 0.35 56.99 10.78
N SER A 59 -0.95 56.71 10.61
CA SER A 59 -1.56 55.56 11.28
C SER A 59 -1.14 54.28 10.56
N TRP A 60 -0.67 53.26 11.28
CA TRP A 60 -0.37 51.96 10.66
C TRP A 60 -1.62 51.30 10.05
N LEU A 61 -2.84 51.69 10.48
CA LEU A 61 -4.10 51.32 9.83
C LEU A 61 -4.27 51.89 8.41
N ALA A 62 -3.36 52.74 7.95
CA ALA A 62 -3.28 53.20 6.57
C ALA A 62 -2.85 52.07 5.61
N MET A 63 -2.17 51.03 6.10
CA MET A 63 -1.77 49.84 5.33
C MET A 63 -2.93 48.89 4.98
N ARG A 64 -4.18 49.37 5.08
CA ARG A 64 -5.36 48.62 4.67
C ARG A 64 -5.54 48.70 3.16
N GLY A 65 -6.04 47.63 2.56
CA GLY A 65 -6.39 47.57 1.15
C GLY A 65 -7.76 46.91 0.91
N PRO A 66 -8.08 46.55 -0.35
CA PRO A 66 -9.43 46.21 -0.80
C PRO A 66 -10.16 45.12 -0.01
N GLU A 67 -9.42 44.14 0.52
CA GLU A 67 -9.99 42.99 1.24
C GLU A 67 -9.88 43.14 2.77
N THR A 68 -9.50 44.31 3.26
CA THR A 68 -9.46 44.60 4.69
C THR A 68 -10.88 44.72 5.23
N ARG A 69 -11.22 43.93 6.25
CA ARG A 69 -12.56 43.96 6.84
C ARG A 69 -12.74 45.18 7.74
N GLU A 70 -13.57 46.13 7.33
CA GLU A 70 -13.87 47.36 8.08
C GLU A 70 -14.37 47.09 9.51
N GLU A 71 -15.12 46.01 9.74
CA GLU A 71 -15.55 45.58 11.09
C GLU A 71 -14.35 45.39 12.05
N ARG A 72 -13.25 44.82 11.57
CA ARG A 72 -12.03 44.60 12.37
C ARG A 72 -11.27 45.90 12.62
N VAL A 73 -11.22 46.78 11.62
CA VAL A 73 -10.63 48.12 11.76
C VAL A 73 -11.41 48.94 12.80
N ALA A 74 -12.74 48.88 12.75
CA ALA A 74 -13.61 49.55 13.73
C ALA A 74 -13.35 49.04 15.15
N ARG A 75 -13.13 47.74 15.34
CA ARG A 75 -12.78 47.16 16.65
C ARG A 75 -11.45 47.67 17.20
N VAL A 76 -10.43 47.88 16.34
CA VAL A 76 -9.16 48.51 16.76
C VAL A 76 -9.42 49.95 17.20
N ARG A 77 -10.13 50.74 16.40
CA ARG A 77 -10.45 52.14 16.73
C ARG A 77 -11.24 52.26 18.03
N GLN A 78 -12.25 51.41 18.23
CA GLN A 78 -13.04 51.40 19.45
C GLN A 78 -12.21 51.07 20.69
N ALA A 79 -11.25 50.12 20.59
CA ALA A 79 -10.34 49.83 21.69
C ALA A 79 -9.43 51.01 22.01
N ILE A 80 -8.93 51.71 20.97
CA ILE A 80 -8.14 52.94 21.12
C ILE A 80 -8.94 54.03 21.86
N GLU A 81 -10.17 54.28 21.43
CA GLU A 81 -11.08 55.25 22.03
C GLU A 81 -11.46 54.89 23.48
N ALA A 82 -11.61 53.60 23.78
CA ALA A 82 -11.97 53.11 25.10
C ALA A 82 -10.80 53.04 26.09
N GLY A 83 -9.55 53.19 25.63
CA GLY A 83 -8.39 53.00 26.50
C GLY A 83 -8.08 51.52 26.80
N GLU A 84 -8.51 50.60 25.94
CA GLU A 84 -8.49 49.16 26.20
C GLU A 84 -7.45 48.42 25.34
N ALA A 85 -6.88 47.35 25.91
CA ALA A 85 -6.05 46.43 25.14
C ALA A 85 -6.91 45.59 24.18
N THR A 86 -6.40 45.31 22.98
CA THR A 86 -7.08 44.45 22.00
C THR A 86 -6.09 43.58 21.24
N ALA A 87 -6.55 42.40 20.81
CA ALA A 87 -5.76 41.47 20.01
C ALA A 87 -6.65 40.85 18.94
N LEU A 88 -6.20 40.93 17.68
CA LEU A 88 -6.93 40.39 16.53
C LEU A 88 -6.01 40.26 15.31
N ASP A 89 -6.44 39.44 14.35
CA ASP A 89 -5.79 39.37 13.05
C ASP A 89 -6.43 40.41 12.10
N LEU A 90 -5.64 41.23 11.41
CA LEU A 90 -6.08 42.07 10.30
C LEU A 90 -5.43 41.61 9.00
N ARG A 91 -6.06 41.94 7.88
CA ARG A 91 -5.42 41.83 6.57
C ARG A 91 -4.92 43.21 6.20
N LEU A 92 -3.61 43.34 6.04
CA LEU A 92 -2.93 44.57 5.65
C LEU A 92 -2.14 44.30 4.37
N TYR A 93 -1.53 45.34 3.83
CA TYR A 93 -0.84 45.31 2.54
C TYR A 93 0.57 45.88 2.72
N ARG A 94 1.54 45.17 2.16
CA ARG A 94 2.94 45.58 2.09
C ARG A 94 3.10 46.74 1.10
N ALA A 95 4.26 47.40 1.10
CA ALA A 95 4.53 48.55 0.23
C ALA A 95 4.47 48.21 -1.28
N ASP A 96 4.78 46.97 -1.65
CA ASP A 96 4.65 46.42 -3.01
C ASP A 96 3.20 46.06 -3.40
N GLY A 97 2.26 46.10 -2.45
CA GLY A 97 0.86 45.75 -2.63
C GLY A 97 0.52 44.31 -2.24
N ASP A 98 1.47 43.51 -1.74
CA ASP A 98 1.19 42.14 -1.35
C ASP A 98 0.38 42.08 -0.05
N PRO A 99 -0.76 41.34 -0.03
CA PRO A 99 -1.56 41.21 1.16
C PRO A 99 -0.88 40.28 2.17
N PHE A 100 -0.87 40.67 3.45
CA PHE A 100 -0.43 39.83 4.57
C PHE A 100 -1.42 39.88 5.73
N ARG A 101 -1.40 38.84 6.57
CA ARG A 101 -2.20 38.72 7.80
C ARG A 101 -1.36 39.18 8.99
N ASP A 102 -1.62 40.38 9.47
CA ASP A 102 -1.02 40.91 10.69
C ASP A 102 -1.82 40.48 11.92
N ARG A 103 -1.21 39.69 12.81
CA ARG A 103 -1.72 39.47 14.16
C ARG A 103 -1.25 40.62 15.04
N VAL A 104 -2.11 41.60 15.22
CA VAL A 104 -1.82 42.77 16.05
C VAL A 104 -2.25 42.54 17.50
N ARG A 105 -1.36 42.86 18.43
CA ARG A 105 -1.68 43.04 19.86
C ARG A 105 -1.41 44.48 20.25
N LEU A 106 -2.47 45.22 20.54
CA LEU A 106 -2.43 46.62 20.92
C LEU A 106 -2.63 46.74 22.43
N THR A 107 -1.69 47.41 23.11
CA THR A 107 -1.73 47.61 24.56
C THR A 107 -1.59 49.09 24.91
N PRO A 108 -2.51 49.67 25.71
CA PRO A 108 -2.36 51.04 26.20
C PRO A 108 -1.23 51.10 27.25
N VAL A 109 -0.44 52.17 27.18
CA VAL A 109 0.62 52.47 28.14
C VAL A 109 0.27 53.80 28.82
N PRO A 110 -0.20 53.77 30.07
CA PRO A 110 -0.40 54.98 30.86
C PRO A 110 0.92 55.54 31.37
N ASP A 111 0.96 56.84 31.63
CA ASP A 111 2.06 57.49 32.35
C ASP A 111 1.97 57.28 33.87
N ASP A 112 2.95 57.85 34.59
CA ASP A 112 3.03 57.81 36.06
C ASP A 112 1.84 58.49 36.76
N THR A 113 1.04 59.30 36.04
CA THR A 113 -0.16 59.96 36.56
C THR A 113 -1.44 59.15 36.31
N GLY A 114 -1.35 58.08 35.52
CA GLY A 114 -2.48 57.25 35.09
C GLY A 114 -3.19 57.79 33.85
N GLU A 115 -2.70 58.86 33.23
CA GLU A 115 -3.20 59.35 31.94
C GLU A 115 -2.60 58.53 30.79
N MET A 116 -3.42 58.24 29.79
CA MET A 116 -3.03 57.38 28.67
C MET A 116 -2.18 58.18 27.69
N THR A 117 -0.90 57.80 27.55
CA THR A 117 0.09 58.58 26.77
C THR A 117 0.52 57.91 25.48
N ARG A 118 0.53 56.57 25.41
CA ARG A 118 0.86 55.83 24.19
C ARG A 118 0.08 54.53 24.04
N TYR A 119 0.00 54.04 22.81
CA TYR A 119 -0.29 52.65 22.51
C TYR A 119 0.93 51.96 21.96
N VAL A 120 1.20 50.73 22.40
CA VAL A 120 2.22 49.87 21.82
C VAL A 120 1.53 48.73 21.09
N ALA A 121 1.83 48.57 19.81
CA ALA A 121 1.34 47.49 18.98
C ALA A 121 2.46 46.52 18.64
N PHE A 122 2.20 45.23 18.86
CA PHE A 122 3.05 44.13 18.41
C PHE A 122 2.42 43.51 17.17
N HIS A 123 3.21 43.37 16.11
CA HIS A 123 2.80 42.91 14.78
C HIS A 123 3.51 41.61 14.46
N GLU A 124 2.76 40.57 14.18
CA GLU A 124 3.25 39.25 13.80
C GLU A 124 2.61 38.86 12.47
N ASP A 125 3.44 38.70 11.43
CA ASP A 125 2.94 38.17 10.15
C ASP A 125 2.66 36.67 10.32
N VAL A 126 1.38 36.31 10.26
CA VAL A 126 0.91 34.93 10.39
C VAL A 126 0.41 34.36 9.07
N THR A 127 0.81 34.95 7.93
CA THR A 127 0.34 34.53 6.60
C THR A 127 0.77 33.10 6.27
N GLU A 128 2.07 32.81 6.31
CA GLU A 128 2.64 31.48 6.02
C GLU A 128 2.17 30.43 7.04
N GLU A 129 2.21 30.76 8.33
CA GLU A 129 1.73 29.86 9.39
C GLU A 129 0.25 29.50 9.21
N ARG A 130 -0.59 30.48 8.83
CA ARG A 130 -2.01 30.20 8.57
C ARG A 130 -2.21 29.38 7.30
N ARG A 131 -1.50 29.68 6.21
CA ARG A 131 -1.54 28.88 4.98
C ARG A 131 -1.16 27.44 5.28
N ARG A 132 -0.02 27.20 5.93
CA ARG A 132 0.44 25.86 6.27
C ARG A 132 -0.57 25.12 7.15
N ARG A 133 -1.15 25.80 8.14
CA ARG A 133 -2.19 25.21 8.99
C ARG A 133 -3.47 24.83 8.21
N GLU A 134 -3.92 25.70 7.30
CA GLU A 134 -5.08 25.42 6.44
C GLU A 134 -4.80 24.27 5.45
N THR A 135 -3.57 24.21 4.90
CA THR A 135 -3.10 23.09 4.10
C THR A 135 -3.14 21.79 4.88
N VAL A 136 -2.59 21.75 6.10
CA VAL A 136 -2.61 20.55 6.97
C VAL A 136 -4.04 20.13 7.34
N GLU A 137 -4.93 21.08 7.66
CA GLU A 137 -6.35 20.80 7.93
C GLU A 137 -7.02 20.14 6.71
N THR A 138 -6.81 20.68 5.52
CA THR A 138 -7.37 20.15 4.26
C THR A 138 -6.74 18.79 3.89
N LEU A 139 -5.44 18.64 4.18
CA LEU A 139 -4.70 17.40 3.94
C LEU A 139 -5.21 16.27 4.83
N HIS A 140 -5.58 16.56 6.08
CA HIS A 140 -6.24 15.59 6.96
C HIS A 140 -7.59 15.10 6.40
N GLU A 141 -8.40 16.00 5.84
CA GLU A 141 -9.66 15.61 5.19
C GLU A 141 -9.42 14.75 3.95
N ALA A 142 -8.38 15.08 3.16
CA ALA A 142 -7.98 14.28 2.01
C ALA A 142 -7.45 12.90 2.40
N ALA A 143 -6.59 12.83 3.42
CA ALA A 143 -6.06 11.59 3.98
C ALA A 143 -7.17 10.66 4.47
N THR A 144 -8.18 11.22 5.16
CA THR A 144 -9.37 10.45 5.59
C THR A 144 -10.08 9.83 4.39
N ARG A 145 -10.30 10.62 3.32
CA ARG A 145 -10.89 10.10 2.08
C ARG A 145 -10.03 9.02 1.43
N VAL A 146 -8.70 9.11 1.50
CA VAL A 146 -7.80 8.05 1.02
C VAL A 146 -7.99 6.77 1.85
N GLN A 147 -8.08 6.89 3.17
CA GLN A 147 -8.26 5.74 4.07
C GLN A 147 -9.59 5.01 3.85
N ASP A 148 -10.66 5.74 3.52
CA ASP A 148 -12.00 5.19 3.26
C ASP A 148 -12.15 4.50 1.89
N ALA A 149 -11.12 4.50 1.04
CA ALA A 149 -11.20 3.85 -0.26
C ALA A 149 -11.15 2.32 -0.15
N GLU A 150 -11.92 1.62 -0.97
CA GLU A 150 -12.02 0.15 -0.94
C GLU A 150 -11.11 -0.54 -1.97
N THR A 151 -10.54 0.21 -2.91
CA THR A 151 -9.66 -0.32 -3.96
C THR A 151 -8.35 0.44 -4.06
N ALA A 152 -7.28 -0.28 -4.41
CA ALA A 152 -5.95 0.30 -4.60
C ALA A 152 -5.95 1.41 -5.65
N GLU A 153 -6.72 1.24 -6.74
CA GLU A 153 -6.89 2.25 -7.78
C GLU A 153 -7.50 3.55 -7.22
N THR A 154 -8.57 3.43 -6.42
CA THR A 154 -9.22 4.61 -5.81
C THR A 154 -8.31 5.29 -4.79
N VAL A 155 -7.54 4.52 -4.01
CA VAL A 155 -6.51 5.05 -3.09
C VAL A 155 -5.51 5.90 -3.86
N CYS A 156 -4.96 5.38 -4.95
CA CYS A 156 -3.94 6.09 -5.74
C CYS A 156 -4.51 7.35 -6.40
N GLN A 157 -5.68 7.25 -7.03
CA GLN A 157 -6.34 8.40 -7.66
C GLN A 157 -6.67 9.52 -6.65
N ARG A 158 -7.19 9.16 -5.46
CA ARG A 158 -7.49 10.14 -4.41
C ARG A 158 -6.23 10.81 -3.87
N THR A 159 -5.14 10.06 -3.76
CA THR A 159 -3.85 10.58 -3.30
C THR A 159 -3.30 11.60 -4.29
N VAL A 160 -3.24 11.25 -5.56
CA VAL A 160 -2.75 12.14 -6.62
C VAL A 160 -3.65 13.38 -6.76
N SER A 161 -4.97 13.22 -6.68
CA SER A 161 -5.90 14.36 -6.67
C SER A 161 -5.68 15.28 -5.47
N ALA A 162 -5.40 14.73 -4.28
CA ALA A 162 -5.10 15.51 -3.09
C ALA A 162 -3.78 16.26 -3.22
N ALA A 163 -2.73 15.61 -3.72
CA ALA A 163 -1.45 16.25 -4.00
C ALA A 163 -1.60 17.43 -4.98
N ALA A 164 -2.34 17.23 -6.08
CA ALA A 164 -2.57 18.28 -7.06
C ALA A 164 -3.41 19.45 -6.52
N THR A 165 -4.43 19.19 -5.70
CA THR A 165 -5.40 20.24 -5.28
C THR A 165 -5.09 20.89 -3.94
N VAL A 166 -4.43 20.19 -3.03
CA VAL A 166 -4.14 20.65 -1.66
C VAL A 166 -2.68 21.10 -1.53
N LEU A 167 -1.76 20.38 -2.19
CA LEU A 167 -0.33 20.69 -2.16
C LEU A 167 0.14 21.45 -3.40
N ASP A 168 -0.76 21.72 -4.35
CA ASP A 168 -0.47 22.42 -5.61
C ASP A 168 0.61 21.73 -6.46
N PHE A 169 0.72 20.41 -6.34
CA PHE A 169 1.65 19.61 -7.16
C PHE A 169 1.03 19.31 -8.53
N GLU A 170 1.21 20.24 -9.47
CA GLU A 170 0.62 20.18 -10.82
C GLU A 170 0.89 18.83 -11.52
N MET A 171 2.14 18.36 -11.51
CA MET A 171 2.54 17.11 -12.16
C MET A 171 2.99 16.09 -11.11
N CYS A 172 2.07 15.22 -10.69
CA CYS A 172 2.38 14.14 -9.76
C CYS A 172 1.79 12.79 -10.18
N THR A 173 2.43 11.72 -9.73
CA THR A 173 2.11 10.35 -10.11
C THR A 173 2.41 9.38 -8.96
N ILE A 174 1.67 8.28 -8.91
CA ILE A 174 2.01 7.12 -8.08
C ILE A 174 2.43 5.98 -8.99
N LEU A 175 3.61 5.44 -8.72
CA LEU A 175 4.11 4.22 -9.35
C LEU A 175 4.09 3.09 -8.32
N LEU A 176 3.44 1.98 -8.64
CA LEU A 176 3.47 0.77 -7.83
C LEU A 176 4.40 -0.28 -8.43
N ARG A 177 4.94 -1.14 -7.57
CA ARG A 177 5.83 -2.21 -7.96
C ARG A 177 5.08 -3.34 -8.67
N GLU A 178 5.56 -3.68 -9.86
CA GLU A 178 5.24 -4.89 -10.62
C GLU A 178 6.55 -5.63 -10.90
N ASP A 179 6.78 -6.74 -10.18
CA ASP A 179 8.02 -7.51 -10.19
C ASP A 179 9.27 -6.66 -9.89
N GLU A 180 10.05 -6.35 -10.92
CA GLU A 180 11.28 -5.56 -10.86
C GLU A 180 11.11 -4.16 -11.47
N TRP A 181 9.86 -3.74 -11.68
CA TRP A 181 9.48 -2.46 -12.29
C TRP A 181 8.59 -1.64 -11.36
N LEU A 182 8.66 -0.32 -11.50
CA LEU A 182 7.69 0.65 -10.99
C LEU A 182 6.84 1.11 -12.18
N VAL A 183 5.53 0.97 -12.07
CA VAL A 183 4.56 1.23 -13.13
C VAL A 183 3.56 2.27 -12.65
N SER A 184 3.31 3.29 -13.47
CA SER A 184 2.31 4.32 -13.14
C SER A 184 0.92 3.69 -13.02
N VAL A 185 0.25 3.97 -11.89
CA VAL A 185 -1.13 3.54 -11.64
C VAL A 185 -2.10 4.71 -11.49
N ALA A 186 -1.59 5.93 -11.28
CA ALA A 186 -2.39 7.15 -11.20
C ALA A 186 -1.51 8.36 -11.50
N ASP A 187 -2.02 9.27 -12.32
CA ASP A 187 -1.35 10.52 -12.72
C ASP A 187 -2.30 11.71 -12.49
N SER A 188 -1.74 12.88 -12.17
CA SER A 188 -2.52 14.11 -11.97
C SER A 188 -3.13 14.60 -13.28
N ALA A 189 -4.19 15.40 -13.18
CA ALA A 189 -4.89 15.89 -14.37
C ALA A 189 -3.99 16.72 -15.30
N ASP A 190 -3.03 17.45 -14.73
CA ASP A 190 -2.08 18.28 -15.47
C ASP A 190 -0.79 17.53 -15.83
N ALA A 191 -0.63 16.28 -15.40
CA ALA A 191 0.45 15.43 -15.87
C ALA A 191 0.25 15.14 -17.37
N PRO A 192 1.29 15.31 -18.21
CA PRO A 192 1.18 15.00 -19.62
C PRO A 192 0.99 13.48 -19.82
N PRO A 193 0.30 13.03 -20.89
CA PRO A 193 0.03 11.59 -21.13
C PRO A 193 1.28 10.70 -21.17
N ASP A 194 2.40 11.27 -21.62
CA ASP A 194 3.73 10.62 -21.63
C ASP A 194 4.65 11.16 -20.53
N GLY A 195 4.07 11.69 -19.44
CA GLY A 195 4.78 12.29 -18.32
C GLY A 195 5.41 11.27 -17.37
N SER A 196 4.86 10.06 -17.33
CA SER A 196 5.39 8.93 -16.58
C SER A 196 5.81 7.81 -17.53
N ARG A 197 6.82 7.04 -17.12
CA ARG A 197 7.29 5.84 -17.81
C ARG A 197 7.55 4.75 -16.78
N ARG A 198 7.47 3.49 -17.19
CA ARG A 198 7.90 2.38 -16.33
C ARG A 198 9.40 2.54 -16.00
N MET A 199 9.76 2.31 -14.74
CA MET A 199 11.13 2.49 -14.23
C MET A 199 11.63 1.20 -13.58
N ARG A 200 12.93 0.89 -13.69
CA ARG A 200 13.49 -0.26 -12.98
C ARG A 200 13.70 0.07 -11.50
N LEU A 201 13.52 -0.91 -10.62
CA LEU A 201 13.80 -0.74 -9.19
C LEU A 201 15.27 -0.46 -8.87
N ASP A 202 16.20 -0.88 -9.74
CA ASP A 202 17.64 -0.70 -9.55
C ASP A 202 18.20 0.60 -10.16
N GLN A 203 17.36 1.43 -10.80
CA GLN A 203 17.77 2.62 -11.54
C GLN A 203 16.96 3.87 -11.19
N GLY A 204 17.61 5.03 -11.33
CA GLY A 204 17.00 6.34 -11.18
C GLY A 204 16.49 6.66 -9.77
N LEU A 205 15.98 7.88 -9.62
CA LEU A 205 15.50 8.42 -8.35
C LEU A 205 14.37 7.55 -7.74
N ALA A 206 13.40 7.13 -8.55
CA ALA A 206 12.27 6.31 -8.11
C ALA A 206 12.73 4.95 -7.52
N GLY A 207 13.65 4.26 -8.20
CA GLY A 207 14.19 2.98 -7.74
C GLY A 207 15.06 3.14 -6.48
N GLU A 208 15.81 4.23 -6.36
CA GLU A 208 16.56 4.54 -5.13
C GLU A 208 15.64 4.84 -3.95
N THR A 209 14.60 5.67 -4.12
CA THR A 209 13.59 5.95 -3.09
C THR A 209 12.91 4.66 -2.63
N TYR A 210 12.49 3.80 -3.56
CA TYR A 210 11.86 2.52 -3.22
C TYR A 210 12.79 1.62 -2.39
N ARG A 211 14.07 1.47 -2.80
CA ARG A 211 15.02 0.58 -2.13
C ARG A 211 15.52 1.11 -0.79
N SER A 212 15.70 2.42 -0.68
CA SER A 212 16.16 3.05 0.56
C SER A 212 15.04 3.22 1.58
N GLY A 213 13.79 3.39 1.12
CA GLY A 213 12.67 3.77 1.98
C GLY A 213 12.78 5.21 2.49
N GLU A 214 13.64 6.04 1.88
CA GLU A 214 13.87 7.43 2.26
C GLU A 214 13.36 8.38 1.17
N SER A 215 12.64 9.43 1.58
CA SER A 215 12.20 10.49 0.69
C SER A 215 13.37 11.29 0.15
N ARG A 216 13.25 11.78 -1.08
CA ARG A 216 14.28 12.55 -1.76
C ARG A 216 13.70 13.83 -2.36
N LEU A 217 14.44 14.93 -2.18
CA LEU A 217 14.21 16.22 -2.81
C LEU A 217 15.36 16.49 -3.79
N VAL A 218 15.01 16.83 -5.03
CA VAL A 218 15.95 17.23 -6.07
C VAL A 218 15.60 18.66 -6.52
N PRO A 219 16.26 19.68 -5.96
CA PRO A 219 15.97 21.08 -6.29
C PRO A 219 16.35 21.44 -7.72
N ASP A 220 17.41 20.84 -8.27
CA ASP A 220 17.79 20.95 -9.68
C ASP A 220 18.30 19.60 -10.19
N ILE A 221 17.52 18.95 -11.06
CA ILE A 221 17.82 17.64 -11.65
C ILE A 221 19.13 17.68 -12.45
N ARG A 222 19.52 18.83 -13.01
CA ARG A 222 20.72 18.96 -13.83
C ARG A 222 22.01 18.88 -13.01
N GLU A 223 21.92 19.06 -11.71
CA GLU A 223 23.04 18.94 -10.77
C GLU A 223 23.24 17.49 -10.28
N ASP A 224 22.28 16.60 -10.55
CA ASP A 224 22.31 15.20 -10.10
C ASP A 224 22.33 14.22 -11.29
N GLU A 225 23.53 13.70 -11.58
CA GLU A 225 23.75 12.74 -12.68
C GLU A 225 23.06 11.39 -12.47
N THR A 226 22.57 11.09 -11.26
CA THR A 226 21.87 9.83 -10.96
C THR A 226 20.39 9.88 -11.32
N VAL A 227 19.85 11.08 -11.59
CA VAL A 227 18.45 11.29 -11.94
C VAL A 227 18.29 11.23 -13.46
N ASP A 228 17.40 10.35 -13.91
CA ASP A 228 17.05 10.18 -15.33
C ASP A 228 15.58 10.57 -15.58
N PRO A 229 15.31 11.86 -15.87
CA PRO A 229 13.95 12.37 -15.95
C PRO A 229 13.20 11.80 -17.16
N ALA A 230 11.89 11.59 -17.02
CA ALA A 230 11.06 11.11 -18.13
C ALA A 230 10.94 12.13 -19.28
N LYS A 231 11.12 13.43 -18.98
CA LYS A 231 11.14 14.52 -19.96
C LYS A 231 12.24 15.52 -19.63
N GLU A 232 12.88 16.05 -20.68
CA GLU A 232 13.88 17.11 -20.56
C GLU A 232 13.33 18.41 -19.94
N SER A 233 12.01 18.61 -19.98
CA SER A 233 11.35 19.76 -19.37
C SER A 233 11.29 19.69 -17.84
N TYR A 234 11.53 18.54 -17.23
CA TYR A 234 11.51 18.40 -15.77
C TYR A 234 12.85 18.85 -15.19
N LEU A 235 12.79 19.85 -14.31
CA LEU A 235 13.97 20.50 -13.74
C LEU A 235 14.10 20.30 -12.23
N SER A 236 13.03 19.94 -11.53
CA SER A 236 13.06 19.61 -10.10
C SER A 236 12.02 18.55 -9.78
N GLY A 237 12.13 17.92 -8.61
CA GLY A 237 11.13 16.95 -8.17
C GLY A 237 11.36 16.40 -6.77
N ILE A 238 10.33 15.77 -6.24
CA ILE A 238 10.35 14.99 -5.02
C ILE A 238 9.95 13.54 -5.30
N SER A 239 10.49 12.62 -4.52
CA SER A 239 10.20 11.19 -4.60
C SER A 239 10.02 10.65 -3.19
N VAL A 240 8.83 10.11 -2.89
CA VAL A 240 8.41 9.68 -1.56
C VAL A 240 7.98 8.21 -1.60
N PRO A 241 8.45 7.35 -0.68
CA PRO A 241 8.09 5.93 -0.68
C PRO A 241 6.63 5.70 -0.28
N VAL A 242 5.93 4.84 -1.01
CA VAL A 242 4.56 4.39 -0.68
C VAL A 242 4.67 3.04 0.05
N GLY A 243 5.25 3.08 1.25
CA GLY A 243 5.66 1.87 1.98
C GLY A 243 6.53 0.96 1.10
N ASP A 244 6.34 -0.36 1.19
CA ASP A 244 7.05 -1.34 0.36
C ASP A 244 6.38 -1.58 -1.01
N ARG A 245 5.37 -0.77 -1.36
CA ARG A 245 4.50 -1.00 -2.53
C ARG A 245 4.91 -0.18 -3.75
N GLY A 246 5.61 0.94 -3.57
CA GLY A 246 5.94 1.81 -4.69
C GLY A 246 6.47 3.18 -4.26
N VAL A 247 6.31 4.17 -5.13
CA VAL A 247 6.73 5.55 -4.89
C VAL A 247 5.69 6.54 -5.41
N PHE A 248 5.62 7.69 -4.76
CA PHE A 248 4.94 8.89 -5.21
C PHE A 248 6.00 9.84 -5.75
N GLN A 249 5.75 10.46 -6.91
CA GLN A 249 6.62 11.48 -7.46
C GLN A 249 5.83 12.74 -7.81
N ALA A 250 6.41 13.90 -7.51
CA ALA A 250 5.98 15.18 -8.05
C ALA A 250 7.16 15.86 -8.74
N VAL A 251 6.91 16.48 -9.89
CA VAL A 251 7.94 17.10 -10.73
C VAL A 251 7.55 18.52 -11.12
N GLY A 252 8.55 19.36 -11.35
CA GLY A 252 8.39 20.77 -11.72
C GLY A 252 9.17 21.11 -12.98
N THR A 253 8.69 22.07 -13.77
CA THR A 253 9.42 22.61 -14.94
C THR A 253 10.38 23.74 -14.59
N GLU A 254 10.44 24.11 -13.31
CA GLU A 254 11.34 25.14 -12.77
C GLU A 254 12.29 24.50 -11.76
N THR A 255 13.46 25.08 -11.57
CA THR A 255 14.38 24.70 -10.50
C THR A 255 13.89 25.25 -9.17
N HIS A 256 14.13 24.53 -8.08
CA HIS A 256 13.72 24.89 -6.72
C HIS A 256 12.20 25.10 -6.60
N ALA A 257 11.41 24.37 -7.40
CA ALA A 257 9.95 24.40 -7.30
C ALA A 257 9.43 23.70 -6.04
N PHE A 258 10.27 22.90 -5.37
CA PHE A 258 9.95 22.17 -4.15
C PHE A 258 10.95 22.48 -3.05
N ASP A 259 10.49 22.49 -1.81
CA ASP A 259 11.32 22.61 -0.60
C ASP A 259 11.14 21.44 0.38
N GLU A 260 11.77 21.52 1.55
CA GLU A 260 11.66 20.48 2.59
C GLU A 260 10.23 20.37 3.16
N GLY A 261 9.49 21.47 3.22
CA GLY A 261 8.10 21.49 3.68
C GLY A 261 7.16 20.77 2.71
N ASP A 262 7.42 20.87 1.40
CA ASP A 262 6.69 20.09 0.39
C ASP A 262 6.89 18.59 0.58
N VAL A 263 8.11 18.16 0.90
CA VAL A 263 8.41 16.76 1.23
C VAL A 263 7.65 16.33 2.48
N GLU A 264 7.68 17.11 3.56
CA GLU A 264 6.96 16.80 4.81
C GLU A 264 5.45 16.61 4.57
N LEU A 265 4.84 17.49 3.76
CA LEU A 265 3.42 17.41 3.44
C LEU A 265 3.10 16.21 2.53
N ALA A 266 3.96 15.94 1.54
CA ALA A 266 3.83 14.76 0.68
C ALA A 266 3.94 13.46 1.48
N GLU A 267 4.91 13.37 2.39
CA GLU A 267 5.10 12.24 3.30
C GLU A 267 3.87 11.97 4.16
N LEU A 268 3.27 13.03 4.72
CA LEU A 268 2.06 12.89 5.53
C LEU A 268 0.93 12.25 4.72
N LEU A 269 0.69 12.74 3.51
CA LEU A 269 -0.33 12.21 2.61
C LEU A 269 -0.03 10.77 2.19
N VAL A 270 1.20 10.51 1.74
CA VAL A 270 1.62 9.21 1.21
C VAL A 270 1.67 8.14 2.30
N THR A 271 1.94 8.51 3.56
CA THR A 271 1.85 7.59 4.70
C THR A 271 0.44 7.01 4.86
N HIS A 272 -0.59 7.85 4.68
CA HIS A 272 -1.98 7.40 4.70
C HIS A 272 -2.31 6.52 3.48
N THR A 273 -1.74 6.84 2.31
CA THR A 273 -1.85 6.02 1.10
C THR A 273 -1.27 4.62 1.31
N ALA A 274 -0.05 4.52 1.82
CA ALA A 274 0.61 3.24 2.10
C ALA A 274 -0.21 2.39 3.08
N SER A 275 -0.69 3.00 4.16
CA SER A 275 -1.53 2.34 5.17
C SER A 275 -2.86 1.84 4.57
N ALA A 276 -3.48 2.61 3.69
CA ALA A 276 -4.72 2.22 3.02
C ALA A 276 -4.51 1.04 2.05
N LEU A 277 -3.41 1.05 1.30
CA LEU A 277 -3.05 -0.07 0.42
C LEU A 277 -2.81 -1.36 1.22
N GLU A 278 -2.03 -1.28 2.31
CA GLU A 278 -1.77 -2.43 3.18
C GLU A 278 -3.06 -3.00 3.79
N ARG A 279 -3.98 -2.13 4.22
CA ARG A 279 -5.30 -2.55 4.72
C ARG A 279 -6.08 -3.34 3.66
N ILE A 280 -6.15 -2.82 2.43
CA ILE A 280 -6.88 -3.47 1.33
C ILE A 280 -6.28 -4.84 1.00
N ASP A 281 -4.96 -4.95 0.99
CA ASP A 281 -4.29 -6.24 0.74
C ASP A 281 -4.61 -7.26 1.83
N ARG A 282 -4.59 -6.82 3.08
CA ARG A 282 -4.90 -7.67 4.23
C ARG A 282 -6.36 -8.13 4.23
N GLU A 283 -7.29 -7.24 3.90
CA GLU A 283 -8.72 -7.59 3.77
C GLU A 283 -8.94 -8.62 2.66
N ARG A 284 -8.29 -8.44 1.50
CA ARG A 284 -8.36 -9.39 0.38
C ARG A 284 -7.75 -10.74 0.73
N GLU A 285 -6.68 -10.78 1.50
CA GLU A 285 -6.08 -12.02 1.98
C GLU A 285 -7.01 -12.74 2.98
N LEU A 286 -7.54 -12.02 3.97
CA LEU A 286 -8.51 -12.57 4.92
C LEU A 286 -9.77 -13.10 4.23
N GLN A 287 -10.26 -12.39 3.22
CA GLN A 287 -11.43 -12.83 2.47
C GLN A 287 -11.13 -14.12 1.69
N ARG A 288 -9.99 -14.21 1.01
CA ARG A 288 -9.55 -15.44 0.33
C ARG A 288 -9.39 -16.61 1.30
N GLN A 289 -8.88 -16.37 2.51
CA GLN A 289 -8.76 -17.39 3.55
C GLN A 289 -10.13 -17.86 4.05
N ASN A 290 -11.06 -16.94 4.29
CA ASN A 290 -12.43 -17.28 4.69
C ASN A 290 -13.17 -18.06 3.61
N GLU A 291 -13.08 -17.64 2.35
CA GLU A 291 -13.70 -18.34 1.21
C GLU A 291 -13.14 -19.77 1.08
N ARG A 292 -11.83 -19.95 1.28
CA ARG A 292 -11.20 -21.29 1.33
C ARG A 292 -11.72 -22.13 2.49
N LEU A 293 -11.84 -21.56 3.69
CA LEU A 293 -12.35 -22.27 4.86
C LEU A 293 -13.83 -22.67 4.69
N GLU A 294 -14.66 -21.76 4.17
CA GLU A 294 -16.07 -22.05 3.89
C GLU A 294 -16.24 -23.13 2.82
N SER A 295 -15.43 -23.06 1.75
CA SER A 295 -15.39 -24.12 0.73
C SER A 295 -15.02 -25.47 1.35
N PHE A 296 -13.96 -25.51 2.16
CA PHE A 296 -13.52 -26.71 2.87
C PHE A 296 -14.61 -27.29 3.78
N VAL A 297 -15.23 -26.48 4.63
CA VAL A 297 -16.28 -26.92 5.57
C VAL A 297 -17.50 -27.49 4.83
N ASN A 298 -17.90 -26.86 3.73
CA ASN A 298 -19.05 -27.32 2.93
C ASN A 298 -18.78 -28.67 2.27
N VAL A 299 -17.59 -28.84 1.70
CA VAL A 299 -17.13 -30.09 1.09
C VAL A 299 -17.09 -31.23 2.12
N VAL A 300 -16.36 -31.04 3.22
CA VAL A 300 -16.23 -32.05 4.30
C VAL A 300 -17.59 -32.51 4.81
N SER A 301 -18.50 -31.55 5.00
CA SER A 301 -19.83 -31.80 5.58
C SER A 301 -20.75 -32.60 4.67
N HIS A 302 -20.66 -32.42 3.35
CA HIS A 302 -21.46 -33.19 2.41
C HIS A 302 -20.85 -34.58 2.19
N ASP A 303 -19.53 -34.62 2.02
CA ASP A 303 -18.84 -35.80 1.53
C ASP A 303 -18.55 -36.83 2.63
N LEU A 304 -18.47 -36.43 3.90
CA LEU A 304 -18.47 -37.38 5.02
C LEU A 304 -19.87 -37.87 5.40
N ARG A 305 -20.91 -37.03 5.25
CA ARG A 305 -22.29 -37.43 5.59
C ARG A 305 -22.80 -38.55 4.71
N ASN A 306 -22.46 -38.52 3.42
CA ASN A 306 -22.95 -39.50 2.46
C ASN A 306 -22.49 -40.94 2.77
N PRO A 307 -21.19 -41.25 2.91
CA PRO A 307 -20.73 -42.58 3.30
C PRO A 307 -21.16 -42.94 4.73
N LEU A 308 -21.26 -41.97 5.66
CA LEU A 308 -21.76 -42.23 7.01
C LEU A 308 -23.23 -42.68 7.01
N ASN A 309 -24.07 -42.09 6.16
CA ASN A 309 -25.46 -42.54 5.96
C ASN A 309 -25.51 -43.94 5.34
N VAL A 310 -24.63 -44.23 4.36
CA VAL A 310 -24.53 -45.57 3.74
C VAL A 310 -24.07 -46.61 4.76
N LEU A 311 -23.07 -46.30 5.60
CA LEU A 311 -22.60 -47.16 6.68
C LEU A 311 -23.73 -47.44 7.67
N GLY A 312 -24.43 -46.40 8.13
CA GLY A 312 -25.57 -46.54 9.05
C GLY A 312 -26.67 -47.42 8.48
N GLY A 313 -27.11 -47.16 7.25
CA GLY A 313 -28.14 -47.97 6.58
C GLY A 313 -27.70 -49.42 6.31
N SER A 314 -26.42 -49.63 5.99
CA SER A 314 -25.87 -50.97 5.78
C SER A 314 -25.81 -51.76 7.09
N LEU A 315 -25.42 -51.12 8.20
CA LEU A 315 -25.42 -51.75 9.52
C LEU A 315 -26.84 -52.10 10.01
N GLU A 316 -27.83 -51.24 9.75
CA GLU A 316 -29.24 -51.54 10.05
C GLU A 316 -29.76 -52.76 9.28
N LEU A 317 -29.48 -52.83 7.98
CA LEU A 317 -29.87 -53.97 7.13
C LEU A 317 -29.12 -55.25 7.52
N ALA A 318 -27.83 -55.15 7.85
CA ALA A 318 -27.03 -56.26 8.35
C ALA A 318 -27.59 -56.83 9.65
N GLN A 319 -28.04 -55.98 10.59
CA GLN A 319 -28.69 -56.43 11.83
C GLN A 319 -30.04 -57.12 11.59
N GLN A 320 -30.81 -56.67 10.59
CA GLN A 320 -32.14 -57.23 10.30
C GLN A 320 -32.07 -58.55 9.54
N THR A 321 -31.15 -58.66 8.58
CA THR A 321 -31.11 -59.75 7.61
C THR A 321 -30.01 -60.78 7.91
N GLY A 322 -28.92 -60.35 8.56
CA GLY A 322 -27.71 -61.15 8.72
C GLY A 322 -26.95 -61.40 7.41
N ASP A 323 -27.28 -60.70 6.32
CA ASP A 323 -26.63 -60.88 5.02
C ASP A 323 -25.20 -60.32 5.04
N PRO A 324 -24.17 -61.13 4.71
CA PRO A 324 -22.79 -60.69 4.56
C PRO A 324 -22.60 -59.48 3.62
N GLU A 325 -23.43 -59.35 2.58
CA GLU A 325 -23.30 -58.26 1.59
C GLU A 325 -23.44 -56.87 2.24
N HIS A 326 -24.31 -56.75 3.26
CA HIS A 326 -24.48 -55.50 3.98
C HIS A 326 -23.28 -55.15 4.87
N PHE A 327 -22.58 -56.15 5.41
CA PHE A 327 -21.33 -55.91 6.14
C PHE A 327 -20.22 -55.43 5.19
N GLU A 328 -20.10 -56.01 4.00
CA GLU A 328 -19.12 -55.58 2.99
C GLU A 328 -19.43 -54.17 2.46
N ARG A 329 -20.70 -53.83 2.28
CA ARG A 329 -21.12 -52.47 1.91
C ARG A 329 -20.80 -51.45 3.01
N GLY A 330 -21.01 -51.81 4.27
CA GLY A 330 -20.61 -50.99 5.41
C GLY A 330 -19.09 -50.79 5.46
N LYS A 331 -18.31 -51.86 5.24
CA LYS A 331 -16.86 -51.82 5.22
C LYS A 331 -16.31 -50.86 4.16
N ARG A 332 -16.81 -50.93 2.92
CA ARG A 332 -16.44 -50.00 1.84
C ARG A 332 -16.76 -48.54 2.17
N ALA A 333 -17.93 -48.28 2.77
CA ALA A 333 -18.30 -46.94 3.20
C ALA A 333 -17.37 -46.40 4.32
N HIS A 334 -16.86 -47.28 5.18
CA HIS A 334 -15.89 -46.92 6.21
C HIS A 334 -14.51 -46.64 5.64
N GLU A 335 -13.99 -47.53 4.78
CA GLU A 335 -12.71 -47.36 4.08
C GLU A 335 -12.70 -46.03 3.30
N ARG A 336 -13.80 -45.71 2.61
CA ARG A 336 -13.97 -44.42 1.92
C ARG A 336 -13.95 -43.20 2.86
N MET A 337 -14.48 -43.32 4.08
CA MET A 337 -14.39 -42.22 5.06
C MET A 337 -12.97 -42.03 5.57
N GLU A 338 -12.19 -43.09 5.74
CA GLU A 338 -10.79 -43.00 6.14
C GLU A 338 -9.97 -42.29 5.06
N GLU A 339 -10.14 -42.68 3.81
CA GLU A 339 -9.50 -42.04 2.65
C GLU A 339 -9.85 -40.55 2.54
N LEU A 340 -11.14 -40.20 2.65
CA LEU A 340 -11.58 -38.80 2.68
C LEU A 340 -10.94 -38.00 3.81
N VAL A 341 -10.80 -38.59 5.01
CA VAL A 341 -10.18 -37.91 6.15
C VAL A 341 -8.68 -37.71 5.92
N GLU A 342 -7.99 -38.68 5.33
CA GLU A 342 -6.57 -38.55 4.96
C GLU A 342 -6.36 -37.45 3.91
N ASP A 343 -7.16 -37.43 2.85
CA ASP A 343 -7.13 -36.40 1.80
C ASP A 343 -7.39 -35.00 2.40
N LEU A 344 -8.37 -34.87 3.29
CA LEU A 344 -8.70 -33.60 3.95
C LEU A 344 -7.60 -33.12 4.90
N LEU A 345 -6.94 -34.04 5.63
CA LEU A 345 -5.79 -33.70 6.46
C LEU A 345 -4.58 -33.28 5.61
N ALA A 346 -4.41 -33.89 4.44
CA ALA A 346 -3.39 -33.50 3.48
C ALA A 346 -3.63 -32.08 2.94
N LEU A 347 -4.88 -31.72 2.63
CA LEU A 347 -5.28 -30.36 2.27
C LEU A 347 -5.13 -29.37 3.44
N ALA A 348 -5.45 -29.74 4.68
CA ALA A 348 -5.38 -28.83 5.82
C ALA A 348 -3.94 -28.45 6.25
N ARG A 349 -2.96 -29.33 6.00
CA ARG A 349 -1.53 -29.05 6.30
C ARG A 349 -0.88 -28.05 5.35
N GLN A 350 -1.59 -27.60 4.32
CA GLN A 350 -1.16 -26.69 3.26
C GLN A 350 -0.63 -25.31 3.73
N GLY A 351 -0.79 -24.95 5.01
CA GLY A 351 -0.34 -23.66 5.56
C GLY A 351 0.79 -23.71 6.60
N GLU A 352 1.20 -24.87 7.11
CA GLU A 352 2.12 -24.95 8.27
C GLU A 352 3.58 -25.29 7.92
N GLU A 353 3.84 -25.83 6.72
CA GLU A 353 5.20 -26.24 6.34
C GLU A 353 5.85 -25.25 5.38
N ILE A 354 6.57 -24.28 5.96
CA ILE A 354 7.66 -23.56 5.30
C ILE A 354 8.83 -24.54 5.14
N GLU A 355 8.66 -25.57 4.31
CA GLU A 355 9.82 -26.34 3.86
C GLU A 355 10.71 -25.42 3.02
N ARG A 356 12.03 -25.64 3.03
CA ARG A 356 12.91 -24.94 2.09
C ARG A 356 12.90 -25.68 0.76
N LEU A 357 12.98 -24.95 -0.35
CA LEU A 357 13.26 -25.55 -1.65
C LEU A 357 14.62 -26.26 -1.59
N ALA A 358 14.65 -27.50 -2.06
CA ALA A 358 15.85 -28.32 -2.16
C ALA A 358 16.03 -28.79 -3.61
N THR A 359 17.24 -29.21 -3.95
CA THR A 359 17.55 -29.91 -5.20
C THR A 359 17.14 -31.38 -5.03
N VAL A 360 16.12 -31.82 -5.77
CA VAL A 360 15.45 -33.10 -5.60
C VAL A 360 15.52 -33.93 -6.87
N ASP A 361 16.04 -35.14 -6.78
CA ASP A 361 16.03 -36.15 -7.84
C ASP A 361 14.62 -36.74 -7.99
N VAL A 362 13.97 -36.50 -9.13
CA VAL A 362 12.59 -36.92 -9.39
C VAL A 362 12.48 -38.44 -9.44
N GLY A 363 13.48 -39.13 -10.01
CA GLY A 363 13.47 -40.59 -10.12
C GLY A 363 13.54 -41.25 -8.74
N ARG A 364 14.42 -40.76 -7.86
CA ARG A 364 14.50 -41.24 -6.48
C ARG A 364 13.17 -41.09 -5.73
N VAL A 365 12.55 -39.91 -5.82
CA VAL A 365 11.28 -39.67 -5.12
C VAL A 365 10.15 -40.51 -5.71
N ALA A 366 10.15 -40.74 -7.03
CA ALA A 366 9.20 -41.64 -7.68
C ALA A 366 9.32 -43.08 -7.16
N ASP A 367 10.54 -43.62 -7.02
CA ASP A 367 10.75 -44.95 -6.44
C ASP A 367 10.25 -45.01 -4.99
N GLU A 368 10.59 -44.02 -4.15
CA GLU A 368 10.14 -43.95 -2.74
C GLU A 368 8.61 -43.84 -2.60
N SER A 369 7.98 -43.01 -3.44
CA SER A 369 6.52 -42.84 -3.50
C SER A 369 5.84 -44.13 -3.95
N TRP A 370 6.42 -44.85 -4.91
CA TRP A 370 5.86 -46.11 -5.40
C TRP A 370 5.93 -47.22 -4.36
N ASP A 371 7.03 -47.37 -3.64
CA ASP A 371 7.13 -48.34 -2.53
C ASP A 371 6.06 -48.13 -1.45
N THR A 372 5.55 -46.90 -1.31
CA THR A 372 4.49 -46.56 -0.37
C THR A 372 3.09 -46.92 -0.89
N VAL A 373 2.88 -46.85 -2.21
CA VAL A 373 1.57 -47.06 -2.87
C VAL A 373 1.41 -48.46 -3.48
N ALA A 374 2.51 -49.16 -3.75
CA ALA A 374 2.55 -50.35 -4.59
C ALA A 374 1.59 -51.46 -4.14
N THR A 375 0.86 -52.02 -5.12
CA THR A 375 0.15 -53.29 -5.01
C THR A 375 1.06 -54.43 -5.49
N ALA A 376 0.74 -55.68 -5.14
CA ALA A 376 1.64 -56.82 -5.37
C ALA A 376 1.93 -57.14 -6.86
N GLU A 377 1.19 -56.57 -7.82
CA GLU A 377 1.26 -56.91 -9.25
C GLU A 377 1.57 -55.72 -10.18
N GLY A 378 1.51 -54.47 -9.69
CA GLY A 378 1.82 -53.28 -10.50
C GLY A 378 3.33 -53.07 -10.69
N ARG A 379 3.72 -52.34 -11.75
CA ARG A 379 5.12 -52.02 -12.06
C ARG A 379 5.34 -50.52 -12.26
N LEU A 380 6.44 -50.01 -11.71
CA LEU A 380 6.98 -48.68 -12.01
C LEU A 380 8.21 -48.81 -12.92
N ASP A 381 8.25 -48.01 -13.99
CA ASP A 381 9.40 -47.79 -14.85
C ASP A 381 9.83 -46.32 -14.77
N VAL A 382 10.99 -46.06 -14.15
CA VAL A 382 11.57 -44.72 -14.05
C VAL A 382 12.67 -44.57 -15.10
N GLU A 383 12.48 -43.68 -16.07
CA GLU A 383 13.42 -43.49 -17.19
C GLU A 383 14.14 -42.13 -17.16
N THR A 384 14.01 -41.39 -16.05
CA THR A 384 14.54 -40.04 -15.92
C THR A 384 15.68 -39.90 -14.91
N ASP A 385 16.62 -39.00 -15.22
CA ASP A 385 17.67 -38.49 -14.35
C ASP A 385 17.40 -37.02 -13.91
N LEU A 386 16.17 -36.55 -14.10
CA LEU A 386 15.78 -35.16 -13.87
C LEU A 386 15.89 -34.76 -12.40
N THR A 387 16.53 -33.63 -12.17
CA THR A 387 16.64 -33.00 -10.86
C THR A 387 15.96 -31.64 -10.88
N VAL A 388 15.12 -31.36 -9.88
CA VAL A 388 14.26 -30.17 -9.82
C VAL A 388 14.42 -29.45 -8.49
N ARG A 389 14.21 -28.13 -8.48
CA ARG A 389 14.24 -27.33 -7.27
C ARG A 389 12.83 -27.20 -6.68
N CYS A 390 12.52 -28.02 -5.68
CA CYS A 390 11.17 -28.10 -5.11
C CYS A 390 11.16 -28.45 -3.62
N HIS A 391 9.96 -28.49 -3.02
CA HIS A 391 9.75 -29.11 -1.72
C HIS A 391 9.60 -30.62 -1.90
N GLU A 392 10.53 -31.41 -1.34
CA GLU A 392 10.54 -32.87 -1.51
C GLU A 392 9.26 -33.52 -0.97
N GLY A 393 8.75 -33.08 0.18
CA GLY A 393 7.52 -33.61 0.76
C GLY A 393 6.30 -33.42 -0.15
N ARG A 394 6.21 -32.25 -0.79
CA ARG A 394 5.13 -31.94 -1.74
C ARG A 394 5.28 -32.71 -3.05
N LEU A 395 6.49 -32.89 -3.56
CA LEU A 395 6.72 -33.72 -4.75
C LEU A 395 6.33 -35.17 -4.49
N ARG A 396 6.71 -35.72 -3.33
CA ARG A 396 6.31 -37.08 -2.90
C ARG A 396 4.79 -37.23 -2.89
N GLN A 397 4.08 -36.26 -2.30
CA GLN A 397 2.62 -36.25 -2.25
C GLN A 397 1.99 -36.19 -3.65
N LEU A 398 2.52 -35.36 -4.56
CA LEU A 398 2.04 -35.28 -5.94
C LEU A 398 2.16 -36.64 -6.64
N LEU A 399 3.32 -37.29 -6.52
CA LEU A 399 3.59 -38.59 -7.14
C LEU A 399 2.72 -39.70 -6.53
N GLU A 400 2.57 -39.74 -5.20
CA GLU A 400 1.68 -40.70 -4.53
C GLU A 400 0.23 -40.58 -4.99
N ASN A 401 -0.27 -39.36 -5.20
CA ASN A 401 -1.62 -39.14 -5.74
C ASN A 401 -1.76 -39.67 -7.17
N LEU A 402 -0.77 -39.43 -8.03
CA LEU A 402 -0.78 -39.93 -9.41
C LEU A 402 -0.66 -41.46 -9.46
N PHE A 403 0.18 -42.05 -8.63
CA PHE A 403 0.36 -43.50 -8.57
C PHE A 403 -0.89 -44.21 -8.03
N ARG A 404 -1.52 -43.65 -6.99
CA ARG A 404 -2.78 -44.17 -6.46
C ARG A 404 -3.85 -44.19 -7.56
N ASN A 405 -4.03 -43.07 -8.25
CA ASN A 405 -4.96 -42.97 -9.38
C ASN A 405 -4.66 -44.01 -10.48
N ALA A 406 -3.39 -44.21 -10.82
CA ALA A 406 -2.99 -45.20 -11.82
C ALA A 406 -3.31 -46.63 -11.37
N THR A 407 -3.04 -46.98 -10.10
CA THR A 407 -3.36 -48.32 -9.56
C THR A 407 -4.86 -48.58 -9.43
N GLU A 408 -5.65 -47.57 -9.05
CA GLU A 408 -7.09 -47.69 -8.89
C GLU A 408 -7.82 -47.83 -10.23
N HIS A 409 -7.37 -47.12 -11.26
CA HIS A 409 -8.04 -47.06 -12.57
C HIS A 409 -7.42 -47.96 -13.63
N GLY A 410 -6.12 -48.22 -13.56
CA GLY A 410 -5.37 -49.10 -14.49
C GLY A 410 -5.48 -50.58 -14.15
N GLY A 411 -5.90 -50.92 -12.93
CA GLY A 411 -6.05 -52.31 -12.46
C GLY A 411 -4.77 -52.91 -11.87
N GLU A 412 -4.83 -54.18 -11.45
CA GLU A 412 -3.80 -54.83 -10.64
C GLU A 412 -2.43 -54.93 -11.33
N ASN A 413 -2.38 -54.97 -12.67
CA ASN A 413 -1.16 -55.16 -13.47
C ASN A 413 -0.73 -53.89 -14.22
N VAL A 414 -1.15 -52.71 -13.76
CA VAL A 414 -0.81 -51.43 -14.39
C VAL A 414 0.71 -51.21 -14.42
N THR A 415 1.20 -50.69 -15.55
CA THR A 415 2.58 -50.19 -15.68
C THR A 415 2.54 -48.67 -15.67
N VAL A 416 3.23 -48.06 -14.71
CA VAL A 416 3.38 -46.61 -14.60
C VAL A 416 4.79 -46.22 -15.02
N THR A 417 4.91 -45.24 -15.91
CA THR A 417 6.18 -44.69 -16.40
C THR A 417 6.37 -43.27 -15.89
N VAL A 418 7.55 -42.97 -15.36
CA VAL A 418 7.97 -41.60 -15.01
C VAL A 418 9.19 -41.24 -15.84
N ASP A 419 9.06 -40.23 -16.70
CA ASP A 419 10.17 -39.76 -17.53
C ASP A 419 10.14 -38.22 -17.70
N LYS A 420 11.24 -37.64 -18.18
CA LYS A 420 11.34 -36.22 -18.53
C LYS A 420 10.58 -35.91 -19.82
N LEU A 421 10.10 -34.68 -19.92
CA LEU A 421 9.51 -34.21 -21.16
C LEU A 421 10.59 -33.98 -22.23
N PRO A 422 10.38 -34.44 -23.47
CA PRO A 422 11.41 -34.38 -24.51
C PRO A 422 11.60 -32.96 -25.10
N SER A 423 10.63 -32.07 -24.94
CA SER A 423 10.57 -30.77 -25.64
C SER A 423 10.46 -29.54 -24.73
N GLU A 424 10.30 -29.72 -23.43
CA GLU A 424 10.18 -28.63 -22.45
C GLU A 424 10.69 -29.06 -21.08
N ASP A 425 10.96 -28.10 -20.20
CA ASP A 425 11.44 -28.36 -18.85
C ASP A 425 10.30 -28.90 -17.98
N GLY A 426 10.35 -30.21 -17.71
CA GLY A 426 9.33 -30.91 -16.95
C GLY A 426 9.44 -32.42 -17.00
N PHE A 427 8.48 -33.09 -16.39
CA PHE A 427 8.37 -34.56 -16.34
C PHE A 427 6.92 -34.99 -16.53
N TYR A 428 6.72 -36.25 -16.86
CA TYR A 428 5.38 -36.83 -16.94
C TYR A 428 5.27 -38.12 -16.14
N VAL A 429 4.04 -38.41 -15.73
CA VAL A 429 3.63 -39.71 -15.18
C VAL A 429 2.59 -40.28 -16.13
N ALA A 430 2.84 -41.46 -16.69
CA ALA A 430 1.95 -42.11 -17.65
C ALA A 430 1.61 -43.54 -17.24
N ASP A 431 0.37 -43.96 -17.43
CA ASP A 431 -0.07 -45.35 -17.24
C ASP A 431 -0.44 -46.02 -18.58
N ASP A 432 -0.59 -47.34 -18.53
CA ASP A 432 -1.10 -48.20 -19.61
C ASP A 432 -2.58 -48.61 -19.41
N GLY A 433 -3.30 -47.87 -18.55
CA GLY A 433 -4.70 -48.07 -18.24
C GLY A 433 -5.67 -47.56 -19.32
N PRO A 434 -6.95 -47.32 -18.97
CA PRO A 434 -7.98 -46.92 -19.93
C PRO A 434 -7.90 -45.46 -20.40
N GLY A 435 -7.06 -44.64 -19.75
CA GLY A 435 -6.90 -43.22 -20.07
C GLY A 435 -8.08 -42.32 -19.69
N ILE A 436 -7.95 -41.02 -20.01
CA ILE A 436 -8.97 -40.01 -19.73
C ILE A 436 -9.61 -39.51 -21.04
N PRO A 437 -10.94 -39.65 -21.20
CA PRO A 437 -11.67 -39.15 -22.36
C PRO A 437 -11.44 -37.65 -22.60
N PRO A 438 -11.24 -37.19 -23.86
CA PRO A 438 -10.91 -35.79 -24.16
C PRO A 438 -11.92 -34.77 -23.62
N ASP A 439 -13.20 -35.11 -23.58
CA ASP A 439 -14.30 -34.28 -23.06
C ASP A 439 -14.25 -34.06 -21.55
N ARG A 440 -13.40 -34.80 -20.84
CA ARG A 440 -13.24 -34.73 -19.38
C ARG A 440 -11.94 -34.08 -18.93
N ARG A 441 -10.93 -33.97 -19.82
CA ARG A 441 -9.57 -33.52 -19.47
C ARG A 441 -9.52 -32.12 -18.84
N ASP A 442 -10.40 -31.22 -19.27
CA ASP A 442 -10.46 -29.85 -18.72
C ASP A 442 -11.05 -29.81 -17.30
N ARG A 443 -11.77 -30.87 -16.88
CA ARG A 443 -12.53 -30.91 -15.62
C ARG A 443 -11.94 -31.83 -14.58
N VAL A 444 -10.94 -32.65 -14.93
CA VAL A 444 -10.41 -33.65 -13.99
C VAL A 444 -9.67 -33.06 -12.80
N PHE A 445 -9.25 -31.79 -12.89
CA PHE A 445 -8.64 -31.05 -11.78
C PHE A 445 -9.68 -30.27 -10.94
N GLU A 446 -10.95 -30.24 -11.36
CA GLU A 446 -12.02 -29.64 -10.55
C GLU A 446 -12.16 -30.44 -9.24
N SER A 447 -12.15 -29.74 -8.10
CA SER A 447 -12.34 -30.36 -6.79
C SER A 447 -13.65 -31.16 -6.73
N GLY A 448 -13.55 -32.45 -6.38
CA GLY A 448 -14.70 -33.36 -6.28
C GLY A 448 -15.08 -34.04 -7.60
N PHE A 449 -14.30 -33.87 -8.68
CA PHE A 449 -14.50 -34.63 -9.91
C PHE A 449 -13.95 -36.06 -9.75
N SER A 450 -14.84 -37.06 -9.85
CA SER A 450 -14.47 -38.49 -9.84
C SER A 450 -15.35 -39.27 -10.81
N THR A 451 -14.77 -40.29 -11.44
CA THR A 451 -15.47 -41.22 -12.34
C THR A 451 -15.72 -42.58 -11.69
N ALA A 452 -15.07 -42.87 -10.55
CA ALA A 452 -15.29 -44.08 -9.77
C ALA A 452 -16.47 -43.87 -8.80
N GLU A 453 -17.25 -44.94 -8.57
CA GLU A 453 -18.37 -44.91 -7.60
C GLU A 453 -17.87 -44.61 -6.17
N ASP A 454 -16.62 -44.97 -5.85
CA ASP A 454 -16.00 -44.82 -4.53
C ASP A 454 -14.91 -43.72 -4.45
N GLY A 455 -14.44 -43.16 -5.56
CA GLY A 455 -13.35 -42.17 -5.55
C GLY A 455 -13.74 -40.83 -4.93
N THR A 456 -12.80 -40.21 -4.21
CA THR A 456 -13.01 -38.94 -3.48
C THR A 456 -13.04 -37.71 -4.41
N GLY A 457 -12.32 -37.76 -5.52
CA GLY A 457 -12.22 -36.66 -6.48
C GLY A 457 -11.34 -35.49 -6.02
N PHE A 458 -10.52 -35.69 -4.98
CA PHE A 458 -9.53 -34.70 -4.52
C PHE A 458 -8.11 -35.00 -4.99
N GLY A 459 -7.78 -36.24 -5.38
CA GLY A 459 -6.41 -36.61 -5.73
C GLY A 459 -5.80 -35.73 -6.83
N LEU A 460 -6.52 -35.49 -7.94
CA LEU A 460 -6.01 -34.65 -9.02
C LEU A 460 -6.05 -33.15 -8.70
N SER A 461 -7.00 -32.68 -7.89
CA SER A 461 -6.99 -31.27 -7.45
C SER A 461 -5.83 -30.98 -6.49
N ILE A 462 -5.38 -31.98 -5.70
CA ILE A 462 -4.15 -31.90 -4.91
C ILE A 462 -2.92 -31.80 -5.83
N VAL A 463 -2.87 -32.58 -6.91
CA VAL A 463 -1.78 -32.50 -7.91
C VAL A 463 -1.69 -31.10 -8.52
N ASP A 464 -2.82 -30.55 -8.98
CA ASP A 464 -2.90 -29.19 -9.56
C ASP A 464 -2.46 -28.11 -8.57
N GLN A 465 -2.88 -28.23 -7.30
CA GLN A 465 -2.48 -27.29 -6.25
C GLN A 465 -0.99 -27.38 -5.91
N ILE A 466 -0.41 -28.58 -5.87
CA ILE A 466 1.02 -28.75 -5.62
C ILE A 466 1.85 -28.17 -6.77
N ALA A 467 1.44 -28.40 -8.02
CA ALA A 467 2.07 -27.81 -9.20
C ALA A 467 2.02 -26.28 -9.12
N THR A 468 0.83 -25.71 -8.92
CA THR A 468 0.62 -24.26 -8.81
C THR A 468 1.46 -23.65 -7.67
N ALA A 469 1.61 -24.35 -6.54
CA ALA A 469 2.41 -23.85 -5.41
C ALA A 469 3.92 -23.78 -5.69
N HIS A 470 4.40 -24.44 -6.76
CA HIS A 470 5.78 -24.35 -7.24
C HIS A 470 5.89 -23.51 -8.52
N ASP A 471 4.83 -22.78 -8.89
CA ASP A 471 4.72 -22.06 -10.17
C ASP A 471 4.80 -22.99 -11.40
N TRP A 472 4.47 -24.28 -11.23
CA TRP A 472 4.37 -25.27 -12.29
C TRP A 472 2.94 -25.39 -12.81
N ASN A 473 2.78 -25.95 -14.02
CA ASN A 473 1.47 -26.30 -14.55
C ASN A 473 1.33 -27.82 -14.72
N VAL A 474 0.11 -28.34 -14.63
CA VAL A 474 -0.21 -29.73 -14.93
C VAL A 474 -1.17 -29.83 -16.11
N ARG A 475 -0.92 -30.77 -17.03
CA ARG A 475 -1.76 -31.01 -18.22
C ARG A 475 -2.05 -32.50 -18.36
N VAL A 476 -3.17 -32.84 -18.99
CA VAL A 476 -3.54 -34.23 -19.29
C VAL A 476 -3.43 -34.52 -20.77
N ALA A 477 -2.65 -35.55 -21.09
CA ALA A 477 -2.46 -36.11 -22.41
C ALA A 477 -2.85 -37.60 -22.43
N GLU A 478 -2.76 -38.19 -23.62
CA GLU A 478 -2.85 -39.64 -23.80
C GLU A 478 -1.44 -40.22 -23.73
N SER A 479 -1.27 -41.33 -23.01
CA SER A 479 -0.02 -42.08 -22.96
C SER A 479 0.22 -42.80 -24.30
N ASP A 480 1.49 -43.03 -24.66
CA ASP A 480 1.84 -43.83 -25.85
C ASP A 480 1.36 -45.29 -25.73
N ALA A 481 1.12 -45.75 -24.51
CA ALA A 481 0.52 -47.07 -24.22
C ALA A 481 -1.02 -47.07 -24.27
N GLY A 482 -1.66 -45.92 -24.49
CA GLY A 482 -3.12 -45.75 -24.56
C GLY A 482 -3.81 -45.37 -23.23
N GLY A 483 -3.04 -45.26 -22.13
CA GLY A 483 -3.53 -44.82 -20.82
C GLY A 483 -3.49 -43.31 -20.60
N ALA A 484 -3.56 -42.88 -19.34
CA ALA A 484 -3.51 -41.45 -19.01
C ALA A 484 -2.06 -40.99 -18.90
N ARG A 485 -1.80 -39.73 -19.27
CA ARG A 485 -0.49 -39.08 -19.09
C ARG A 485 -0.69 -37.72 -18.46
N PHE A 486 -0.06 -37.50 -17.30
CA PHE A 486 -0.04 -36.22 -16.62
C PHE A 486 1.33 -35.57 -16.82
N GLU A 487 1.35 -34.39 -17.43
CA GLU A 487 2.57 -33.64 -17.74
C GLU A 487 2.70 -32.48 -16.76
N ILE A 488 3.80 -32.43 -16.01
CA ILE A 488 4.15 -31.35 -15.09
C ILE A 488 5.23 -30.53 -15.79
N VAL A 489 4.93 -29.27 -16.05
CA VAL A 489 5.70 -28.37 -16.92
C VAL A 489 6.07 -27.08 -16.19
N ASP A 490 6.95 -26.30 -16.79
CA ASP A 490 7.51 -25.06 -16.21
C ASP A 490 8.32 -25.34 -14.93
N VAL A 491 8.95 -26.52 -14.88
CA VAL A 491 9.67 -27.00 -13.71
C VAL A 491 11.06 -26.36 -13.62
N ASP A 492 11.47 -25.95 -12.43
CA ASP A 492 12.81 -25.38 -12.17
C ASP A 492 13.87 -26.49 -12.17
N VAL A 493 14.37 -26.85 -13.36
CA VAL A 493 15.35 -27.92 -13.57
C VAL A 493 16.75 -27.46 -13.15
N VAL A 494 17.40 -28.29 -12.33
CA VAL A 494 18.80 -28.09 -11.92
C VAL A 494 19.71 -28.86 -12.87
N ALA A 495 20.55 -28.13 -13.61
CA ALA A 495 21.49 -28.68 -14.60
C ALA A 495 22.70 -29.40 -13.99
#